data_AF-A0A251ZY41-F1
#
_entry.id   AF-A0A251ZY41-F1
#
_cell.length_a   1.000
_cell.length_b   1.000
_cell.length_c   1.000
_cell.angle_alpha   90.00
_cell.angle_beta   90.00
_cell.angle_gamma   90.00
#
_symmetry.space_group_name_H-M   'P 1'
#
loop_
_entity.id
_entity.type
_entity.pdbx_description
1 polymer ?
#
loop_
_entity_poly.entity_id
_entity_poly.type
_entity_poly.pdbx_seq_one_letter_code
_entity_poly.pdbx_strand_id
1 'polypeptide(L)' 'GAKFWAKVLSDLRNRGVQDILIAVVDGLKGFPQAIEAAFPRTRIQTCIVHLLRHSMSFASYKD' A
#
# COMPACT_ATOMS: atom_id res chain seq x y z
N GLY A 1 -7.76 3.94 -10.74
CA GLY A 1 -7.21 3.47 -9.46
C GLY A 1 -7.54 2.01 -9.21
N ALA A 2 -8.72 1.70 -8.64
CA ALA A 2 -9.06 0.35 -8.15
C ALA A 2 -8.85 -0.80 -9.16
N LYS A 3 -9.31 -0.66 -10.41
CA LYS A 3 -9.11 -1.69 -11.45
C LYS A 3 -7.65 -1.99 -11.76
N PHE A 4 -6.79 -0.97 -11.67
CA PHE A 4 -5.35 -1.14 -11.87
C PHE A 4 -4.73 -1.95 -10.73
N TRP A 5 -5.06 -1.65 -9.48
CA TRP A 5 -4.55 -2.37 -8.32
C TRP A 5 -5.02 -3.82 -8.27
N ALA A 6 -6.27 -4.09 -8.63
CA ALA A 6 -6.78 -5.45 -8.74
C ALA A 6 -5.98 -6.29 -9.77
N LYS A 7 -5.61 -5.68 -10.91
CA LYS A 7 -4.75 -6.32 -11.91
C LYS A 7 -3.37 -6.64 -11.34
N VAL A 8 -2.72 -5.66 -10.70
CA VAL A 8 -1.38 -5.85 -10.09
C VAL A 8 -1.38 -6.97 -9.05
N LEU A 9 -2.39 -7.02 -8.17
CA LEU A 9 -2.46 -8.06 -7.12
C LEU A 9 -2.80 -9.44 -7.70
N SER A 10 -3.60 -9.49 -8.76
CA SER A 10 -3.84 -10.73 -9.51
C SER A 10 -2.56 -11.25 -10.17
N ASP A 11 -1.75 -10.35 -10.74
CA ASP A 11 -0.47 -10.71 -11.33
C ASP A 11 0.51 -11.27 -10.28
N LEU A 12 0.52 -10.73 -9.06
CA LEU A 12 1.33 -11.28 -7.95
C LEU A 12 0.91 -12.72 -7.61
N ARG A 13 -0.40 -12.99 -7.51
CA ARG A 13 -0.92 -14.34 -7.28
C ARG A 13 -0.55 -15.30 -8.41
N ASN A 14 -0.71 -14.86 -9.66
CA ASN A 14 -0.36 -15.65 -10.84
C ASN A 14 1.13 -15.98 -10.91
N ARG A 15 1.99 -15.15 -10.29
CA ARG A 15 3.44 -15.40 -10.15
C ARG A 15 3.80 -16.28 -8.95
N GLY A 16 2.80 -16.78 -8.22
CA GLY A 16 3.00 -17.75 -7.14
C GLY A 16 2.98 -17.16 -5.72
N VAL A 17 2.71 -15.86 -5.55
CA VAL A 17 2.55 -15.29 -4.19
C VAL A 17 1.28 -15.85 -3.56
N GLN A 18 1.46 -16.65 -2.51
CA GLN A 18 0.35 -17.33 -1.82
C GLN A 18 -0.25 -16.46 -0.71
N ASP A 19 0.59 -15.74 0.03
CA ASP A 19 0.16 -14.94 1.17
C ASP A 19 1.04 -13.71 1.34
N ILE A 20 0.45 -12.66 1.91
CA ILE A 20 1.13 -11.42 2.29
C ILE A 20 0.73 -11.16 3.74
N LEU A 21 1.70 -11.18 4.66
CA LEU A 21 1.39 -10.95 6.07
C LEU A 21 1.15 -9.46 6.35
N ILE A 22 1.93 -8.59 5.73
CA ILE A 22 1.86 -7.14 5.92
C ILE A 22 1.98 -6.43 4.57
N ALA A 23 1.06 -5.52 4.28
CA ALA A 23 1.15 -4.59 3.16
C ALA A 23 1.28 -3.16 3.67
N VAL A 24 2.39 -2.51 3.32
CA VAL A 24 2.67 -1.12 3.71
C VAL A 24 2.29 -0.20 2.54
N VAL A 25 1.31 0.69 2.75
CA VAL A 25 0.71 1.51 1.68
C VAL A 25 0.63 2.98 2.06
N ASP A 26 0.60 3.86 1.06
CA ASP A 26 0.56 5.32 1.24
C ASP A 26 -0.84 5.90 0.96
N GLY A 27 -1.86 5.42 1.67
CA GLY A 27 -3.23 5.98 1.61
C GLY A 27 -3.92 5.97 0.24
N LEU A 28 -3.41 5.22 -0.74
CA LEU A 28 -3.88 5.25 -2.12
C LEU A 28 -5.34 4.79 -2.24
N LYS A 29 -6.19 5.64 -2.83
CA LYS A 29 -7.63 5.36 -2.99
C LYS A 29 -7.87 4.06 -3.76
N GLY A 30 -8.60 3.13 -3.14
CA GLY A 30 -8.97 1.85 -3.75
C GLY A 30 -7.88 0.77 -3.68
N PHE A 31 -6.68 1.08 -3.18
CA PHE A 31 -5.63 0.07 -3.04
C PHE A 31 -5.83 -0.84 -1.82
N PRO A 32 -6.16 -0.33 -0.61
CA PRO A 32 -6.46 -1.18 0.54
C PRO A 32 -7.57 -2.19 0.26
N GLN A 33 -8.66 -1.74 -0.38
CA GLN A 33 -9.79 -2.61 -0.74
C GLN A 33 -9.38 -3.70 -1.74
N ALA A 34 -8.46 -3.40 -2.65
CA ALA A 34 -7.93 -4.38 -3.60
C ALA A 34 -7.06 -5.43 -2.88
N ILE A 35 -6.27 -5.02 -1.88
CA ILE A 35 -5.44 -5.91 -1.06
C ILE A 35 -6.32 -6.84 -0.22
N GLU A 36 -7.34 -6.31 0.46
CA GLU A 36 -8.31 -7.11 1.21
C GLU A 36 -9.02 -8.15 0.33
N ALA A 37 -9.36 -7.79 -0.90
CA ALA A 37 -9.98 -8.71 -1.84
C ALA A 37 -9.03 -9.81 -2.36
N ALA A 38 -7.75 -9.48 -2.59
CA ALA A 38 -6.78 -10.42 -3.15
C ALA A 38 -6.10 -11.31 -2.10
N PHE A 39 -5.84 -10.75 -0.91
CA PHE A 39 -5.07 -11.36 0.19
C PHE A 39 -5.74 -11.00 1.54
N PRO A 40 -6.88 -11.63 1.89
CA PRO A 40 -7.75 -11.20 2.99
C PRO A 40 -7.13 -11.30 4.39
N ARG A 41 -6.03 -12.04 4.55
CA ARG A 41 -5.29 -12.15 5.83
C ARG A 41 -4.21 -11.09 5.98
N THR A 42 -4.00 -10.26 4.98
CA THR A 42 -2.95 -9.23 4.99
C THR A 42 -3.29 -8.14 5.99
N ARG A 43 -2.35 -7.84 6.89
CA ARG A 43 -2.44 -6.64 7.71
C ARG A 43 -2.00 -5.43 6.89
N ILE A 44 -2.91 -4.48 6.70
CA ILE A 44 -2.61 -3.23 6.01
C ILE A 44 -2.07 -2.20 7.01
N GLN A 45 -0.94 -1.59 6.68
CA GLN A 45 -0.31 -0.54 7.48
C GLN A 45 -0.02 0.69 6.62
N THR A 46 -0.24 1.88 7.19
CA THR A 46 0.19 3.14 6.56
C THR A 46 1.70 3.28 6.61
N CYS A 47 2.31 3.63 5.49
CA CYS A 47 3.76 3.76 5.38
C CYS A 47 4.30 4.93 6.21
N ILE A 48 5.00 4.62 7.31
CA ILE A 48 5.63 5.63 8.16
C ILE A 48 6.69 6.45 7.43
N VAL A 49 7.36 5.87 6.42
CA VAL A 49 8.38 6.59 5.63
C VAL A 49 7.72 7.67 4.77
N HIS A 50 6.58 7.36 4.13
CA HIS A 50 5.81 8.37 3.39
C HIS A 50 5.23 9.42 4.34
N LEU A 51 4.71 9.01 5.50
CA LEU A 51 4.22 9.96 6.52
C LEU A 51 5.33 10.91 6.96
N LEU A 52 6.50 10.40 7.35
CA LEU A 52 7.64 11.22 7.78
C LEU A 52 8.09 12.16 6.66
N ARG A 53 8.26 11.64 5.43
CA ARG A 53 8.67 12.47 4.28
C ARG A 53 7.67 13.58 4.00
N HIS A 54 6.37 13.26 4.00
CA HIS A 54 5.29 14.23 3.82
C HIS A 54 5.30 15.25 4.97
N SER A 55 5.37 14.83 6.23
CA SER A 55 5.42 15.74 7.37
C SER A 55 6.64 16.67 7.31
N MET A 56 7.80 16.15 6.96
CA MET A 56 9.03 16.94 6.85
C MET A 56 9.02 17.95 5.70
N SER A 57 8.20 17.77 4.65
CA SER A 57 8.10 18.79 3.60
C SER A 57 7.44 20.10 4.07
N PHE A 58 6.73 20.08 5.19
CA PHE A 58 6.16 21.27 5.82
C PHE A 58 7.08 21.88 6.87
N ALA A 59 8.04 21.10 7.37
CA ALA A 59 9.09 21.60 8.26
C ALA A 59 10.21 22.20 7.40
N SER A 60 10.02 23.44 6.97
CA SER A 60 11.11 24.25 6.42
C SER A 60 12.18 24.40 7.50
N TYR A 61 13.36 23.83 7.28
CA TYR A 61 14.55 24.21 8.04
C TYR A 61 14.90 25.65 7.61
N LYS A 62 14.50 26.63 8.42
CA LYS A 62 15.01 28.00 8.34
C LYS A 62 16.03 28.14 9.46
N ASP A 63 17.29 28.00 9.07
CA ASP A 63 18.34 28.86 9.60
C ASP A 63 18.52 30.02 8.62
#